data_AF-H1Y0Y1-F1
#
_entry.id   AF-H1Y0Y1-F1
#
_cell.length_a   1.000
_cell.length_b   1.000
_cell.length_c   1.000
_cell.angle_alpha   90.00
_cell.angle_beta   90.00
_cell.angle_gamma   90.00
#
_symmetry.space_group_name_H-M   'P 1'
#
loop_
_entity.id
_entity.type
_entity.pdbx_description
1 polymer ?
#
loop_
_entity_poly.entity_id
_entity_poly.type
_entity_poly.pdbx_seq_one_letter_code
_entity_poly.pdbx_strand_id
1 'polypeptide(L)'
;METTRLNKLLDFLKNEPNDEFLKYALATEYLRLNETDKSLLYYEDLVNNHPRYVGTYYHLGKLYEALNRKEEAITTYETGMAIAKELRDNHAFSELQSVYQEAKGFDDDDDDY
;
A
#
# COMPACT_ATOMS: atom_id res chain seq x y z
N MET A 1 -16.72 8.82 -18.19
CA MET A 1 -17.26 9.26 -16.87
C MET A 1 -16.39 8.79 -15.69
N GLU A 2 -15.30 8.06 -15.91
CA GLU A 2 -14.47 7.51 -14.81
C GLU A 2 -13.50 8.52 -14.15
N THR A 3 -13.20 9.64 -14.80
CA THR A 3 -12.26 10.66 -14.30
C THR A 3 -12.90 11.68 -13.35
N THR A 4 -14.23 11.68 -13.20
CA THR A 4 -14.92 12.68 -12.35
C THR A 4 -14.57 12.54 -10.88
N ARG A 5 -14.41 11.30 -10.38
CA ARG A 5 -13.99 11.06 -9.00
C ARG A 5 -12.53 11.46 -8.79
N LEU A 6 -11.65 11.03 -9.68
CA LEU A 6 -10.23 11.39 -9.65
C LEU A 6 -10.05 12.92 -9.61
N ASN A 7 -10.71 13.66 -10.50
CA ASN A 7 -10.60 15.12 -10.54
C ASN A 7 -11.06 15.78 -9.24
N LYS A 8 -12.14 15.29 -8.63
CA LYS A 8 -12.61 15.79 -7.32
C LYS A 8 -11.60 15.55 -6.20
N LEU A 9 -11.01 14.35 -6.16
CA LEU A 9 -9.98 14.02 -5.17
C LEU A 9 -8.74 14.91 -5.34
N LEU A 10 -8.30 15.14 -6.58
CA LEU A 10 -7.19 16.05 -6.88
C LEU A 10 -7.50 17.49 -6.47
N ASP A 11 -8.73 17.96 -6.68
CA ASP A 11 -9.14 19.29 -6.25
C ASP A 11 -9.22 19.43 -4.73
N PHE A 12 -9.64 18.40 -4.00
CA PHE A 12 -9.58 18.40 -2.54
C PHE A 12 -8.13 18.40 -2.04
N LEU A 13 -7.26 17.57 -2.64
CA LEU A 13 -5.85 17.50 -2.26
C LEU A 13 -5.12 18.84 -2.46
N LYS A 14 -5.50 19.65 -3.45
CA LYS A 14 -4.93 21.02 -3.60
C LYS A 14 -5.14 21.89 -2.36
N ASN A 15 -6.27 21.73 -1.67
CA ASN A 15 -6.58 22.48 -0.46
C ASN A 15 -5.97 21.82 0.78
N GLU A 16 -5.85 20.49 0.77
CA GLU A 16 -5.39 19.66 1.90
C GLU A 16 -4.25 18.71 1.45
N PRO A 17 -3.06 19.23 1.08
CA PRO A 17 -2.03 18.45 0.39
C PRO A 17 -1.37 17.36 1.24
N ASN A 18 -1.56 17.41 2.55
CA ASN A 18 -1.01 16.45 3.51
C ASN A 18 -2.07 15.53 4.10
N ASP A 19 -3.29 15.49 3.55
CA ASP A 19 -4.32 14.59 4.06
C ASP A 19 -4.06 13.15 3.60
N GLU A 20 -3.77 12.25 4.54
CA GLU A 20 -3.49 10.84 4.28
C GLU A 20 -4.68 10.09 3.65
N PHE A 21 -5.92 10.46 4.01
CA PHE A 21 -7.11 9.81 3.46
C PHE A 21 -7.32 10.18 1.99
N LEU A 22 -7.07 11.44 1.62
CA LEU A 22 -7.13 11.89 0.24
C LEU A 22 -6.04 11.24 -0.62
N LYS A 23 -4.80 11.16 -0.11
CA LYS A 23 -3.70 10.46 -0.78
C LYS A 23 -4.01 8.98 -0.99
N TYR A 24 -4.57 8.31 0.02
CA TYR A 24 -4.97 6.91 -0.07
C TYR A 24 -6.13 6.71 -1.08
N ALA A 25 -7.12 7.59 -1.05
CA ALA A 25 -8.22 7.58 -2.01
C ALA A 25 -7.72 7.79 -3.45
N LEU A 26 -6.71 8.64 -3.65
CA LEU A 26 -6.07 8.82 -4.95
C LEU A 26 -5.29 7.57 -5.37
N ALA A 27 -4.51 6.97 -4.47
CA ALA A 27 -3.76 5.75 -4.76
C ALA A 27 -4.69 4.62 -5.24
N THR A 28 -5.80 4.39 -4.52
CA THR A 28 -6.81 3.38 -4.87
C THR A 28 -7.54 3.70 -6.16
N GLU A 29 -7.87 4.97 -6.41
CA GLU A 29 -8.53 5.41 -7.64
C GLU A 29 -7.61 5.28 -8.86
N TYR A 30 -6.33 5.63 -8.75
CA TYR A 30 -5.35 5.41 -9.82
C TYR A 30 -5.16 3.93 -10.11
N LEU A 31 -5.11 3.07 -9.08
CA LEU A 31 -5.03 1.63 -9.28
C LEU A 31 -6.25 1.09 -10.05
N ARG A 32 -7.45 1.55 -9.69
CA ARG A 32 -8.70 1.19 -10.38
C ARG A 32 -8.69 1.58 -11.87
N LEU A 33 -7.99 2.66 -12.20
CA LEU A 33 -7.83 3.16 -13.58
C LEU A 33 -6.67 2.49 -14.32
N ASN A 34 -6.01 1.48 -13.74
CA ASN A 34 -4.79 0.84 -14.24
C ASN A 34 -3.61 1.82 -14.41
N GLU A 35 -3.64 2.95 -13.70
CA GLU A 35 -2.56 3.94 -13.63
C GLU A 35 -1.61 3.57 -12.49
N THR A 36 -1.02 2.38 -12.61
CA THR A 36 -0.24 1.73 -11.55
C THR A 36 0.92 2.59 -11.03
N ASP A 37 1.66 3.25 -11.93
CA ASP A 37 2.79 4.10 -11.53
C ASP A 37 2.35 5.25 -10.62
N LYS A 38 1.20 5.87 -10.91
CA LYS A 38 0.65 6.94 -10.08
C LYS A 38 0.13 6.41 -8.76
N SER A 39 -0.53 5.25 -8.77
CA SER A 39 -0.97 4.58 -7.54
C SER A 39 0.21 4.34 -6.60
N LEU A 40 1.30 3.80 -7.14
CA LEU A 40 2.51 3.51 -6.41
C LEU A 40 3.08 4.78 -5.75
N LEU A 41 3.20 5.88 -6.51
CA LEU A 41 3.71 7.15 -5.97
C LEU A 41 2.94 7.63 -4.72
N TYR A 42 1.62 7.52 -4.71
CA TYR A 42 0.82 7.94 -3.55
C TYR A 42 0.95 6.97 -2.37
N TYR A 43 1.03 5.66 -2.62
CA TYR A 43 1.26 4.70 -1.54
C TYR A 43 2.66 4.82 -0.93
N GLU A 44 3.69 5.02 -1.77
CA GLU A 44 5.05 5.31 -1.31
C GLU A 44 5.11 6.61 -0.51
N ASP A 45 4.43 7.67 -0.98
CA ASP A 45 4.32 8.93 -0.23
C ASP A 45 3.68 8.72 1.15
N LEU A 46 2.63 7.91 1.24
CA LEU A 46 1.95 7.61 2.50
C LEU A 46 2.85 6.89 3.50
N VAL A 47 3.59 5.86 3.10
CA VAL A 47 4.48 5.15 4.04
C VAL A 47 5.67 6.01 4.48
N ASN A 48 6.10 6.96 3.65
CA ASN A 48 7.22 7.87 3.95
C ASN A 48 6.80 9.05 4.83
N ASN A 49 5.64 9.66 4.55
CA ASN A 49 5.20 10.90 5.20
C ASN A 49 4.13 10.67 6.30
N HIS A 50 3.41 9.55 6.23
CA HIS A 50 2.34 9.17 7.16
C HIS A 50 2.55 7.73 7.67
N PRO A 51 3.72 7.40 8.27
CA PRO A 51 4.07 6.01 8.60
C PRO A 51 3.09 5.36 9.56
N ARG A 52 2.33 6.11 10.36
CA ARG A 52 1.31 5.56 11.27
C ARG A 52 0.00 5.18 10.56
N TYR A 53 -0.14 5.43 9.26
CA TYR A 53 -1.30 5.04 8.46
C TYR A 53 -1.17 3.58 7.97
N VAL A 54 -1.33 2.65 8.92
CA VAL A 54 -0.94 1.24 8.81
C VAL A 54 -1.55 0.50 7.61
N GLY A 55 -2.80 0.81 7.27
CA GLY A 55 -3.49 0.15 6.15
C GLY A 55 -2.73 0.27 4.82
N THR A 56 -1.93 1.33 4.65
CA THR A 56 -1.10 1.53 3.45
C THR A 56 -0.13 0.39 3.22
N TYR A 57 0.50 -0.15 4.25
CA TYR A 57 1.53 -1.18 4.09
C TYR A 57 0.97 -2.46 3.46
N TYR A 58 -0.29 -2.78 3.75
CA TYR A 58 -0.97 -3.91 3.11
C TYR A 58 -1.12 -3.66 1.61
N HIS A 59 -1.69 -2.51 1.25
CA HIS A 59 -1.98 -2.18 -0.15
C HIS A 59 -0.72 -1.94 -0.98
N LEU A 60 0.29 -1.29 -0.41
CA LEU A 60 1.58 -1.08 -1.07
C LEU A 60 2.31 -2.41 -1.30
N GLY A 61 2.32 -3.31 -0.31
CA GLY A 61 2.93 -4.61 -0.48
C GLY A 61 2.23 -5.46 -1.55
N LYS A 62 0.88 -5.49 -1.58
CA LYS A 62 0.16 -6.22 -2.64
C LYS A 62 0.39 -5.60 -4.02
N LEU A 63 0.57 -4.28 -4.08
CA LEU A 63 0.94 -3.61 -5.33
C LEU A 63 2.34 -4.01 -5.78
N TYR A 64 3.31 -4.08 -4.87
CA TYR A 64 4.64 -4.58 -5.17
C TYR A 64 4.63 -6.03 -5.65
N GLU A 65 3.84 -6.91 -5.02
CA GLU A 65 3.65 -8.30 -5.52
C GLU A 65 3.12 -8.31 -6.97
N ALA A 66 2.07 -7.52 -7.25
CA ALA A 66 1.50 -7.42 -8.59
C ALA A 66 2.49 -6.86 -9.64
N LEU A 67 3.51 -6.14 -9.19
CA LEU A 67 4.61 -5.62 -10.00
C LEU A 67 5.82 -6.57 -10.07
N ASN A 68 5.73 -7.78 -9.51
CA ASN A 68 6.83 -8.72 -9.35
C ASN A 68 8.02 -8.15 -8.54
N ARG A 69 7.76 -7.18 -7.66
CA ARG A 69 8.72 -6.52 -6.77
C ARG A 69 8.67 -7.16 -5.37
N LYS A 70 8.88 -8.47 -5.32
CA LYS A 70 8.63 -9.30 -4.13
C LYS A 70 9.41 -8.86 -2.88
N GLU A 71 10.69 -8.55 -3.03
CA GLU A 71 11.56 -8.13 -1.93
C GLU A 71 11.04 -6.84 -1.26
N GLU A 72 10.49 -5.94 -2.07
CA GLU A 72 9.91 -4.68 -1.60
C GLU A 72 8.56 -4.90 -0.93
N ALA A 73 7.76 -5.85 -1.40
CA ALA A 73 6.54 -6.27 -0.73
C ALA A 73 6.84 -6.81 0.68
N ILE A 74 7.78 -7.76 0.79
CA ILE A 74 8.22 -8.36 2.06
C ILE A 74 8.69 -7.28 3.03
N THR A 75 9.58 -6.38 2.58
CA THR A 75 10.11 -5.27 3.40
C THR A 75 9.00 -4.33 3.86
N THR A 76 8.03 -4.06 3.00
CA THR A 76 6.87 -3.20 3.28
C THR A 76 6.00 -3.82 4.37
N TYR A 77 5.69 -5.11 4.28
CA TYR A 77 4.90 -5.80 5.29
C TYR A 77 5.61 -5.88 6.64
N GLU A 78 6.92 -6.14 6.66
CA GLU A 78 7.72 -6.15 7.88
C GLU A 78 7.67 -4.79 8.60
N THR A 79 7.82 -3.71 7.82
CA THR A 79 7.72 -2.34 8.33
C THR A 79 6.32 -2.07 8.87
N GLY A 80 5.27 -2.42 8.13
CA GLY A 80 3.88 -2.27 8.56
C GLY A 80 3.58 -3.03 9.85
N MET A 81 4.06 -4.27 9.98
CA MET A 81 3.89 -5.08 11.19
C MET A 81 4.57 -4.45 12.41
N ALA A 82 5.77 -3.88 12.25
CA ALA A 82 6.47 -3.20 13.33
C ALA A 82 5.67 -2.00 13.85
N ILE A 83 5.09 -1.21 12.93
CA ILE A 83 4.28 -0.04 13.25
C ILE A 83 2.94 -0.45 13.86
N ALA A 84 2.24 -1.44 13.29
CA ALA A 84 1.00 -1.98 13.85
C ALA A 84 1.20 -2.45 15.29
N LYS A 85 2.33 -3.12 15.57
CA LYS A 85 2.71 -3.56 16.92
C LYS A 85 2.96 -2.39 17.86
N GLU A 86 3.64 -1.33 17.41
CA GLU A 86 3.84 -0.10 18.18
C GLU A 86 2.49 0.53 18.58
N LEU A 87 1.56 0.58 17.62
CA LEU A 87 0.21 1.13 17.78
C LEU A 87 -0.74 0.22 18.56
N ARG A 88 -0.34 -1.02 18.84
CA ARG A 88 -1.20 -2.08 19.40
C ARG A 88 -2.43 -2.39 18.53
N ASP A 89 -2.29 -2.20 17.22
CA ASP A 89 -3.29 -2.58 16.24
C ASP A 89 -3.12 -4.05 15.86
N ASN A 90 -3.72 -4.92 16.67
CA ASN A 90 -3.63 -6.37 16.47
C ASN A 90 -4.34 -6.84 15.20
N HIS A 91 -5.35 -6.10 14.73
CA HIS A 91 -6.07 -6.46 13.52
C HIS A 91 -5.18 -6.23 12.29
N ALA A 92 -4.65 -5.02 12.14
CA ALA A 92 -3.74 -4.71 11.04
C ALA A 92 -2.46 -5.55 11.08
N PHE A 93 -1.92 -5.82 12.29
CA PHE A 93 -0.78 -6.73 12.44
C PHE A 93 -1.09 -8.13 11.88
N SER A 94 -2.28 -8.68 12.17
CA SER A 94 -2.66 -10.02 11.73
C SER A 94 -2.86 -10.09 10.22
N GLU A 95 -3.47 -9.05 9.62
CA GLU A 95 -3.63 -8.96 8.17
C GLU A 95 -2.26 -8.88 7.46
N LEU A 96 -1.36 -8.03 7.95
CA LEU A 96 -0.01 -7.88 7.41
C LEU A 96 0.83 -9.16 7.59
N GLN A 97 0.70 -9.83 8.74
CA GLN A 97 1.39 -11.10 9.00
C GLN A 97 0.93 -12.20 8.02
N SER A 98 -0.37 -12.25 7.70
CA SER A 98 -0.90 -13.22 6.75
C SER A 98 -0.29 -13.03 5.35
N VAL A 99 -0.31 -11.81 4.82
CA VAL A 99 0.24 -11.54 3.48
C VAL A 99 1.77 -11.60 3.45
N TYR A 100 2.44 -11.31 4.55
CA TYR A 100 3.88 -11.53 4.68
C TYR A 100 4.26 -13.00 4.56
N GLN A 101 3.52 -13.89 5.21
CA GLN A 101 3.76 -15.33 5.13
C GLN A 101 3.50 -15.86 3.74
N GLU A 102 2.43 -15.40 3.08
CA GLU A 102 2.14 -15.71 1.67
C GLU A 102 3.30 -15.23 0.77
N ALA A 103 3.71 -13.95 0.91
CA ALA A 103 4.80 -13.34 0.16
C ALA A 103 6.13 -14.09 0.30
N LYS A 104 6.45 -14.59 1.51
CA LYS A 104 7.63 -15.43 1.74
C LYS A 104 7.48 -16.86 1.22
N GLY A 105 6.28 -17.43 1.31
CA GLY A 105 6.00 -18.79 0.82
C GLY A 105 6.17 -18.92 -0.70
N PHE A 106 5.98 -17.84 -1.46
CA PHE A 106 6.30 -17.84 -2.90
C PHE A 106 7.79 -18.11 -3.21
N ASP A 107 8.72 -18.08 -2.23
CA ASP A 107 10.14 -18.43 -2.50
C ASP A 107 10.32 -19.95 -2.61
N ASP A 108 9.42 -20.75 -2.02
CA ASP A 108 9.56 -22.21 -1.99
C ASP A 108 9.00 -22.89 -3.26
N ASP A 109 8.13 -22.21 -4.03
CA ASP A 109 7.47 -22.77 -5.22
C ASP A 109 8.27 -22.58 -6.53
N ASP A 110 9.37 -21.81 -6.53
CA ASP A 110 10.23 -21.57 -7.71
C ASP A 110 11.43 -22.56 -7.80
N ASP A 111 11.57 -23.49 -6.85
CA ASP A 111 12.68 -24.46 -6.75
C ASP A 111 12.32 -25.91 -7.15
N ASP A 112 11.13 -26.15 -7.71
CA ASP A 112 10.78 -27.46 -8.28
C ASP A 112 11.23 -27.58 -9.76
N TYR A 113 12.47 -28.03 -9.96
CA TYR A 113 13.04 -28.48 -11.26
C TYR A 113 12.65 -29.93 -11.62
#